data_AF-A0AAN0K792-F1
#
_entry.id   AF-A0AAN0K792-F1
#
_cell.length_a   1.000
_cell.length_b   1.000
_cell.length_c   1.000
_cell.angle_alpha   90.00
_cell.angle_beta   90.00
_cell.angle_gamma   90.00
#
_symmetry.space_group_name_H-M   'P 1'
#
loop_
_entity.id
_entity.type
_entity.pdbx_description
1 polymer ?
#
loop_
_entity_poly.entity_id
_entity_poly.type
_entity_poly.pdbx_seq_one_letter_code
_entity_poly.pdbx_strand_id
1 'polypeptide(L)'
;MGSADDVLAHTQRFYRQRIDKSWVRDYLANRDLSKAISEAGIGYAPAGWTATTDHLLSLGHSPDDLVRAGVSIKGDRGLRDVMRDRLILPVQDHTGRLVGFLGRANPKDTRSPKYLNTPATGLYEKRSTLYGLGAARGALAAGATPLIVEGPMDKLAVDKMASQFRANIVALAACGTALTTEHLARIRAITDKPVWFCFDADAAGQRALLHAWEITADQGRAAQLAVQLPAGHDPASVRPAILNRAIRCATPMSVAVAQVQLERWGRPDNPVTAELMVEALAKRDAGRIRPDDSTEWIRTVAQLADVPISSVQTALIEQLAPTPTAADLDALRAASFPRRMTAPAGVLPDAGPPPSGWPAARAKCRSSAVANQR
;
A
#
# COMPACT_ATOMS: atom_id res chain seq x y z
N MET A 1 -35.25 -25.49 -5.38
CA MET A 1 -34.25 -24.68 -6.13
C MET A 1 -33.22 -24.23 -5.10
N GLY A 2 -32.00 -24.76 -5.16
CA GLY A 2 -30.93 -24.36 -4.25
C GLY A 2 -30.39 -23.00 -4.63
N SER A 3 -30.13 -22.14 -3.65
CA SER A 3 -29.47 -20.86 -3.89
C SER A 3 -28.00 -21.08 -4.22
N ALA A 4 -27.34 -20.11 -4.89
CA ALA A 4 -25.89 -20.16 -5.10
C ALA A 4 -25.10 -20.29 -3.78
N ASP A 5 -25.67 -19.78 -2.68
CA ASP A 5 -25.11 -19.92 -1.33
C ASP A 5 -25.12 -21.38 -0.86
N ASP A 6 -26.19 -22.15 -1.15
CA ASP A 6 -26.28 -23.58 -0.84
C ASP A 6 -25.24 -24.40 -1.62
N VAL A 7 -25.03 -24.08 -2.90
CA VAL A 7 -24.00 -24.70 -3.74
C VAL A 7 -22.62 -24.48 -3.13
N LEU A 8 -22.28 -23.24 -2.77
CA LEU A 8 -21.00 -22.92 -2.14
C LEU A 8 -20.83 -23.64 -0.79
N ALA A 9 -21.86 -23.66 0.05
CA ALA A 9 -21.83 -24.36 1.33
C ALA A 9 -21.62 -25.87 1.16
N HIS A 10 -22.31 -26.51 0.21
CA HIS A 10 -22.17 -27.93 -0.10
C HIS A 10 -20.78 -28.24 -0.66
N THR A 11 -20.27 -27.37 -1.54
CA THR A 11 -18.91 -27.46 -2.10
C THR A 11 -17.85 -27.37 -1.00
N GLN A 12 -17.99 -26.43 -0.08
CA GLN A 12 -17.06 -26.28 1.04
C GLN A 12 -17.05 -27.51 1.95
N ARG A 13 -18.22 -28.09 2.26
CA ARG A 13 -18.30 -29.35 3.01
C ARG A 13 -17.60 -30.49 2.27
N PHE A 14 -17.85 -30.62 0.96
CA PHE A 14 -17.19 -31.61 0.12
C PHE A 14 -15.67 -31.46 0.17
N TYR A 15 -15.12 -30.27 -0.04
CA TYR A 15 -13.67 -30.05 0.00
C TYR A 15 -13.06 -30.35 1.36
N ARG A 16 -13.73 -30.02 2.47
CA ARG A 16 -13.25 -30.36 3.82
C ARG A 16 -13.19 -31.86 4.06
N GLN A 17 -14.16 -32.64 3.56
CA GLN A 17 -14.17 -34.10 3.68
C GLN A 17 -13.06 -34.79 2.88
N ARG A 18 -12.50 -34.11 1.86
CA ARG A 18 -11.48 -34.67 0.97
C ARG A 18 -10.05 -34.47 1.46
N ILE A 19 -9.86 -33.72 2.55
CA ILE A 19 -8.53 -33.33 3.02
C ILE A 19 -7.66 -34.51 3.48
N ASP A 20 -8.27 -35.53 4.09
CA ASP A 20 -7.55 -36.67 4.67
C ASP A 20 -6.85 -37.55 3.63
N LYS A 21 -7.32 -37.51 2.38
CA LYS A 21 -6.77 -38.28 1.26
C LYS A 21 -5.97 -37.41 0.30
N SER A 22 -5.40 -36.31 0.77
CA SER A 22 -4.77 -35.28 -0.06
C SER A 22 -3.36 -34.92 0.39
N TRP A 23 -2.61 -34.29 -0.51
CA TRP A 23 -1.27 -33.73 -0.23
C TRP A 23 -1.30 -32.52 0.73
N VAL A 24 -2.48 -31.95 0.99
CA VAL A 24 -2.67 -30.67 1.70
C VAL A 24 -2.21 -30.75 3.16
N ARG A 25 -2.46 -31.88 3.84
CA ARG A 25 -2.08 -32.05 5.26
C ARG A 25 -0.57 -31.97 5.44
N ASP A 26 0.16 -32.82 4.72
CA ASP A 26 1.64 -32.85 4.78
C ASP A 26 2.22 -31.51 4.35
N TYR A 27 1.61 -30.92 3.32
CA TYR A 27 2.02 -29.62 2.81
C TYR A 27 1.92 -28.50 3.85
N LEU A 28 0.81 -28.43 4.59
CA LEU A 28 0.62 -27.46 5.67
C LEU A 28 1.44 -27.81 6.91
N ALA A 29 1.63 -29.10 7.22
CA ALA A 29 2.48 -29.55 8.31
C ALA A 29 3.94 -29.14 8.11
N ASN A 30 4.47 -29.30 6.90
CA ASN A 30 5.82 -28.87 6.54
C ASN A 30 6.04 -27.35 6.64
N ARG A 31 4.94 -26.58 6.68
CA ARG A 31 4.97 -25.13 6.92
C ARG A 31 4.56 -24.75 8.35
N ASP A 32 4.35 -25.72 9.22
CA ASP A 32 3.85 -25.52 10.58
C ASP A 32 2.54 -24.70 10.59
N LEU A 33 1.63 -25.05 9.68
CA LEU A 33 0.31 -24.43 9.47
C LEU A 33 -0.84 -25.45 9.60
N SER A 34 -0.61 -26.58 10.26
CA SER A 34 -1.64 -27.64 10.41
C SER A 34 -2.92 -27.13 11.09
N LYS A 35 -2.80 -26.19 12.06
CA LYS A 35 -3.96 -25.58 12.74
C LYS A 35 -4.86 -24.77 11.81
N ALA A 36 -4.28 -24.19 10.75
CA ALA A 36 -5.03 -23.43 9.75
C ALA A 36 -6.09 -24.28 9.05
N ILE A 37 -5.95 -25.62 9.04
CA ILE A 37 -6.96 -26.52 8.48
C ILE A 37 -8.32 -26.30 9.13
N SER A 38 -8.37 -26.33 10.46
CA SER A 38 -9.60 -26.12 11.20
C SER A 38 -9.96 -24.63 11.29
N GLU A 39 -8.98 -23.77 11.57
CA GLU A 39 -9.19 -22.35 11.87
C GLU A 39 -9.64 -21.55 10.65
N ALA A 40 -9.05 -21.81 9.47
CA ALA A 40 -9.40 -21.14 8.22
C ALA A 40 -10.35 -21.97 7.34
N GLY A 41 -10.79 -23.14 7.81
CA GLY A 41 -11.69 -24.03 7.07
C GLY A 41 -11.07 -24.53 5.76
N ILE A 42 -9.78 -24.83 5.74
CA ILE A 42 -9.09 -25.30 4.52
C ILE A 42 -9.66 -26.66 4.10
N GLY A 43 -9.85 -26.82 2.79
CA GLY A 43 -10.25 -28.08 2.15
C GLY A 43 -9.31 -28.50 1.03
N TYR A 44 -9.69 -29.55 0.32
CA TYR A 44 -9.01 -30.03 -0.87
C TYR A 44 -10.02 -30.26 -2.00
N ALA A 45 -9.77 -29.66 -3.16
CA ALA A 45 -10.47 -29.97 -4.39
C ALA A 45 -9.80 -31.18 -5.04
N PRO A 46 -10.50 -32.33 -5.15
CA PRO A 46 -9.93 -33.54 -5.74
C PRO A 46 -9.37 -33.31 -7.15
N ALA A 47 -8.39 -34.14 -7.51
CA ALA A 47 -8.03 -34.29 -8.91
C ALA A 47 -9.21 -34.84 -9.72
N GLY A 48 -9.24 -34.56 -11.03
CA GLY A 48 -10.31 -34.97 -11.94
C GLY A 48 -11.07 -33.80 -12.52
N TRP A 49 -11.75 -34.03 -13.64
CA TRP A 49 -12.41 -32.96 -14.40
C TRP A 49 -13.81 -32.60 -13.88
N THR A 50 -14.48 -33.51 -13.18
CA THR A 50 -15.90 -33.37 -12.80
C THR A 50 -16.19 -33.79 -11.36
N ALA A 51 -15.18 -34.08 -10.53
CA ALA A 51 -15.39 -34.67 -9.21
C ALA A 51 -16.31 -33.83 -8.29
N THR A 52 -16.15 -32.51 -8.33
CA THR A 52 -16.99 -31.55 -7.60
C THR A 52 -18.36 -31.42 -8.27
N THR A 53 -18.37 -31.29 -9.59
CA THR A 53 -19.59 -31.17 -10.40
C THR A 53 -20.52 -32.36 -10.17
N ASP A 54 -20.02 -33.58 -10.34
CA ASP A 54 -20.79 -34.82 -10.19
C ASP A 54 -21.34 -34.96 -8.77
N HIS A 55 -20.54 -34.62 -7.76
CA HIS A 55 -21.00 -34.60 -6.37
C HIS A 55 -22.18 -33.64 -6.17
N LEU A 56 -22.07 -32.39 -6.65
CA LEU A 56 -23.13 -31.40 -6.46
C LEU A 56 -24.40 -31.74 -7.25
N LEU A 57 -24.26 -32.30 -8.46
CA LEU A 57 -25.40 -32.79 -9.26
C LEU A 57 -26.11 -33.94 -8.53
N SER A 58 -25.37 -34.88 -7.92
CA SER A 58 -25.97 -35.94 -7.11
C SER A 58 -26.74 -35.45 -5.87
N LEU A 59 -26.46 -34.23 -5.40
CA LEU A 59 -27.20 -33.57 -4.33
C LEU A 59 -28.44 -32.81 -4.83
N GLY A 60 -28.73 -32.87 -6.14
CA GLY A 60 -29.91 -32.27 -6.76
C GLY A 60 -29.75 -30.80 -7.17
N HIS A 61 -28.54 -30.25 -7.16
CA HIS A 61 -28.28 -28.89 -7.69
C HIS A 61 -28.32 -28.88 -9.22
N SER A 62 -28.78 -27.77 -9.81
CA SER A 62 -28.84 -27.68 -11.27
C SER A 62 -27.51 -27.25 -11.90
N PRO A 63 -27.21 -27.65 -13.15
CA PRO A 63 -26.00 -27.20 -13.87
C PRO A 63 -25.79 -25.69 -13.87
N ASP A 64 -26.86 -24.91 -13.99
CA ASP A 64 -26.79 -23.44 -14.01
C ASP A 64 -26.49 -22.87 -12.62
N ASP A 65 -26.93 -23.50 -11.53
CA ASP A 65 -26.56 -23.10 -10.16
C ASP A 65 -25.06 -23.24 -9.92
N LEU A 66 -24.47 -24.34 -10.38
CA LEU A 66 -23.04 -24.62 -10.27
C LEU A 66 -22.19 -23.58 -11.02
N VAL A 67 -22.64 -23.18 -12.23
CA VAL A 67 -21.97 -22.14 -13.02
C VAL A 67 -22.13 -20.77 -12.37
N ARG A 68 -23.33 -20.42 -11.90
CA ARG A 68 -23.59 -19.14 -11.20
C ARG A 68 -22.79 -19.01 -9.91
N ALA A 69 -22.61 -20.11 -9.17
CA ALA A 69 -21.75 -20.16 -7.98
C ALA A 69 -20.25 -20.15 -8.31
N GLY A 70 -19.86 -20.30 -9.58
CA GLY A 70 -18.47 -20.28 -10.01
C GLY A 70 -17.67 -21.52 -9.60
N VAL A 71 -18.34 -22.63 -9.31
CA VAL A 71 -17.68 -23.92 -8.95
C VAL A 71 -17.45 -24.82 -10.17
N SER A 72 -18.27 -24.65 -11.21
CA SER A 72 -18.13 -25.33 -12.50
C SER A 72 -18.17 -24.34 -13.66
N ILE A 73 -17.59 -24.72 -14.79
CA ILE A 73 -17.65 -23.96 -16.05
C ILE A 73 -18.14 -24.86 -17.19
N LYS A 74 -18.85 -24.27 -18.15
CA LYS A 74 -19.29 -24.96 -19.36
C LYS A 74 -18.08 -25.18 -20.29
N GLY A 75 -18.00 -26.38 -20.87
CA GLY A 75 -17.02 -26.74 -21.88
C GLY A 75 -17.66 -27.58 -22.97
N ASP A 76 -16.88 -27.91 -24.00
CA ASP A 76 -17.37 -28.61 -25.20
C ASP A 76 -17.98 -29.99 -24.90
N ARG A 77 -17.49 -30.65 -23.85
CA ARG A 77 -17.94 -31.99 -23.41
C ARG A 77 -18.84 -31.94 -22.17
N GLY A 78 -19.39 -30.77 -21.83
CA GLY A 78 -20.23 -30.56 -20.65
C GLY A 78 -19.54 -29.74 -19.56
N LEU A 79 -20.11 -29.79 -18.36
CA LEU A 79 -19.55 -29.08 -17.21
C LEU A 79 -18.22 -29.67 -16.76
N ARG A 80 -17.33 -28.81 -16.27
CA ARG A 80 -16.08 -29.19 -15.63
C ARG A 80 -15.81 -28.34 -14.40
N ASP A 81 -15.11 -28.91 -13.44
CA ASP A 81 -14.71 -28.26 -12.19
C ASP A 81 -13.77 -27.09 -12.45
N VAL A 82 -13.98 -25.97 -11.75
CA VAL A 82 -13.03 -24.85 -11.74
C VAL A 82 -11.76 -25.24 -10.96
N MET A 83 -11.94 -25.73 -9.74
CA MET A 83 -10.84 -26.11 -8.85
C MET A 83 -10.55 -27.60 -8.97
N ARG A 84 -9.30 -27.95 -9.28
CA ARG A 84 -8.85 -29.34 -9.50
C ARG A 84 -7.45 -29.53 -8.93
N ASP A 85 -7.27 -30.57 -8.13
CA ASP A 85 -6.02 -30.86 -7.39
C ASP A 85 -5.43 -29.64 -6.65
N ARG A 86 -6.27 -28.98 -5.83
CA ARG A 86 -5.92 -27.73 -5.16
C ARG A 86 -6.22 -27.77 -3.66
N LEU A 87 -5.33 -27.18 -2.87
CA LEU A 87 -5.65 -26.73 -1.52
C LEU A 87 -6.66 -25.59 -1.64
N ILE A 88 -7.77 -25.69 -0.93
CA ILE A 88 -8.88 -24.74 -1.01
C ILE A 88 -8.97 -23.87 0.24
N LEU A 89 -8.97 -22.56 0.02
CA LEU A 89 -9.23 -21.53 1.02
C LEU A 89 -10.61 -20.92 0.75
N PRO A 90 -11.59 -21.05 1.65
CA PRO A 90 -12.92 -20.46 1.47
C PRO A 90 -12.84 -18.93 1.54
N VAL A 91 -13.42 -18.25 0.55
CA VAL A 91 -13.41 -16.78 0.48
C VAL A 91 -14.74 -16.23 0.93
N GLN A 92 -14.70 -15.34 1.92
CA GLN A 92 -15.87 -14.68 2.46
C GLN A 92 -15.89 -13.20 2.07
N ASP A 93 -17.08 -12.65 1.87
CA ASP A 93 -17.25 -11.20 1.77
C ASP A 93 -17.11 -10.51 3.15
N HIS A 94 -17.23 -9.17 3.16
CA HIS A 94 -17.14 -8.34 4.36
C HIS A 94 -18.25 -8.58 5.41
N THR A 95 -19.30 -9.33 5.05
CA THR A 95 -20.37 -9.77 5.97
C THR A 95 -20.10 -11.16 6.56
N GLY A 96 -19.09 -11.88 6.07
CA GLY A 96 -18.77 -13.25 6.46
C GLY A 96 -19.45 -14.31 5.60
N ARG A 97 -20.24 -13.93 4.60
CA ARG A 97 -20.89 -14.88 3.68
C ARG A 97 -19.86 -15.47 2.73
N LEU A 98 -19.92 -16.79 2.52
CA LEU A 98 -19.08 -17.51 1.56
C LEU A 98 -19.45 -17.09 0.14
N VAL A 99 -18.47 -16.59 -0.63
CA VAL A 99 -18.70 -16.07 -1.99
C VAL A 99 -17.88 -16.80 -3.05
N GLY A 100 -16.92 -17.62 -2.64
CA GLY A 100 -16.09 -18.38 -3.57
C GLY A 100 -14.92 -19.06 -2.87
N PHE A 101 -13.91 -19.40 -3.66
CA PHE A 101 -12.75 -20.17 -3.23
C PHE A 101 -11.47 -19.62 -3.86
N LEU A 102 -10.38 -19.75 -3.12
CA LEU A 102 -9.02 -19.56 -3.61
C LEU A 102 -8.31 -20.91 -3.56
N GLY A 103 -7.91 -21.40 -4.73
CA GLY A 103 -7.29 -22.69 -4.91
C GLY A 103 -5.81 -22.58 -5.19
N ARG A 104 -4.99 -23.12 -4.29
CA ARG A 104 -3.56 -23.25 -4.51
C ARG A 104 -3.21 -24.58 -5.17
N ALA A 105 -2.48 -24.54 -6.28
CA ALA A 105 -2.02 -25.73 -6.98
C ALA A 105 -1.12 -26.60 -6.09
N ASN A 106 -1.21 -27.91 -6.32
CA ASN A 106 -0.24 -28.88 -5.83
C ASN A 106 1.18 -28.42 -6.20
N PRO A 107 2.13 -28.31 -5.25
CA PRO A 107 3.49 -27.89 -5.56
C PRO A 107 4.21 -28.77 -6.59
N LYS A 108 3.72 -30.01 -6.82
CA LYS A 108 4.21 -30.91 -7.86
C LYS A 108 3.69 -30.57 -9.26
N ASP A 109 2.62 -29.76 -9.38
CA ASP A 109 2.10 -29.28 -10.66
C ASP A 109 2.74 -27.93 -11.02
N THR A 110 3.73 -27.98 -11.90
CA THR A 110 4.47 -26.81 -12.40
C THR A 110 3.82 -26.15 -13.62
N ARG A 111 2.77 -26.74 -14.19
CA ARG A 111 2.10 -26.23 -15.41
C ARG A 111 0.92 -25.34 -15.08
N SER A 112 0.26 -25.60 -13.95
CA SER A 112 -0.89 -24.81 -13.51
C SER A 112 -0.47 -23.52 -12.77
N PRO A 113 -1.29 -22.45 -12.81
CA PRO A 113 -1.07 -21.28 -11.98
C PRO A 113 -1.02 -21.65 -10.49
N LYS A 114 -0.01 -21.13 -9.79
CA LYS A 114 0.22 -21.35 -8.34
C LYS A 114 -1.04 -21.09 -7.52
N TYR A 115 -1.78 -20.03 -7.85
CA TYR A 115 -3.08 -19.72 -7.27
C TYR A 115 -4.13 -19.52 -8.37
N LEU A 116 -5.34 -19.98 -8.10
CA LEU A 116 -6.53 -19.81 -8.94
C LEU A 116 -7.65 -19.28 -8.07
N ASN A 117 -8.28 -18.18 -8.50
CA ASN A 117 -9.47 -17.65 -7.86
C ASN A 117 -10.71 -18.25 -8.50
N THR A 118 -11.82 -18.32 -7.77
CA THR A 118 -13.15 -18.43 -8.37
C THR A 118 -13.30 -17.35 -9.47
N PRO A 119 -13.85 -17.69 -10.66
CA PRO A 119 -14.18 -16.70 -11.69
C PRO A 119 -15.10 -15.60 -11.13
N ALA A 120 -15.19 -14.46 -11.81
CA ALA A 120 -16.13 -13.42 -11.39
C ALA A 120 -17.57 -13.97 -11.43
N THR A 121 -18.31 -13.75 -10.35
CA THR A 121 -19.74 -14.11 -10.23
C THR A 121 -20.50 -12.91 -9.66
N GLY A 122 -21.83 -12.98 -9.59
CA GLY A 122 -22.61 -11.98 -8.87
C GLY A 122 -22.33 -11.95 -7.36
N LEU A 123 -21.61 -12.94 -6.82
CA LEU A 123 -21.22 -13.01 -5.42
C LEU A 123 -19.75 -12.63 -5.20
N TYR A 124 -18.88 -12.88 -6.18
CA TYR A 124 -17.43 -12.71 -6.06
C TYR A 124 -16.86 -11.72 -7.08
N GLU A 125 -16.31 -10.63 -6.55
CA GLU A 125 -15.53 -9.67 -7.31
C GLU A 125 -14.15 -9.49 -6.67
N LYS A 126 -13.11 -9.86 -7.42
CA LYS A 126 -11.72 -9.80 -6.96
C LYS A 126 -11.29 -8.39 -6.53
N ARG A 127 -11.76 -7.36 -7.25
CA ARG A 127 -11.43 -5.94 -6.99
C ARG A 127 -11.93 -5.40 -5.65
N SER A 128 -12.87 -6.10 -5.00
CA SER A 128 -13.50 -5.63 -3.75
C SER A 128 -13.49 -6.67 -2.64
N THR A 129 -12.98 -7.87 -2.91
CA THR A 129 -12.88 -8.96 -1.92
C THR A 129 -11.44 -9.07 -1.40
N LEU A 130 -11.29 -9.04 -0.08
CA LEU A 130 -10.05 -9.34 0.63
C LEU A 130 -10.20 -10.67 1.35
N TYR A 131 -9.29 -11.61 1.09
CA TYR A 131 -9.28 -12.87 1.82
C TYR A 131 -9.01 -12.63 3.30
N GLY A 132 -9.86 -13.21 4.16
CA GLY A 132 -9.79 -13.06 5.61
C GLY A 132 -10.68 -11.94 6.19
N LEU A 133 -11.23 -11.03 5.38
CA LEU A 133 -11.99 -9.89 5.89
C LEU A 133 -13.26 -10.30 6.65
N GLY A 134 -14.05 -11.21 6.08
CA GLY A 134 -15.25 -11.74 6.75
C GLY A 134 -14.93 -12.39 8.09
N ALA A 135 -13.91 -13.25 8.13
CA ALA A 135 -13.46 -13.92 9.35
C ALA A 135 -12.88 -12.94 10.40
N ALA A 136 -12.21 -11.88 9.95
CA ALA A 136 -11.59 -10.88 10.83
C ALA A 136 -12.57 -9.79 11.30
N ARG A 137 -13.81 -9.74 10.78
CA ARG A 137 -14.78 -8.66 11.06
C ARG A 137 -14.94 -8.39 12.56
N GLY A 138 -15.13 -9.44 13.36
CA GLY A 138 -15.31 -9.31 14.81
C GLY A 138 -14.08 -8.72 15.51
N ALA A 139 -12.87 -9.17 15.13
CA ALA A 139 -11.63 -8.65 15.68
C ALA A 139 -11.36 -7.19 15.25
N LEU A 140 -11.63 -6.84 13.99
CA LEU A 140 -11.52 -5.46 13.50
C LEU A 140 -12.47 -4.51 14.23
N ALA A 141 -13.72 -4.94 14.43
CA ALA A 141 -14.72 -4.18 15.19
C ALA A 141 -14.32 -4.05 16.68
N ALA A 142 -13.62 -5.05 17.24
CA ALA A 142 -13.04 -5.00 18.57
C ALA A 142 -11.73 -4.18 18.66
N GLY A 143 -11.29 -3.56 17.55
CA GLY A 143 -10.15 -2.65 17.52
C GLY A 143 -8.81 -3.30 17.19
N ALA A 144 -8.79 -4.51 16.62
CA ALA A 144 -7.59 -5.08 16.01
C ALA A 144 -7.14 -4.25 14.80
N THR A 145 -5.82 -4.11 14.62
CA THR A 145 -5.26 -3.37 13.50
C THR A 145 -5.25 -4.23 12.23
N PRO A 146 -5.81 -3.77 11.10
CA PRO A 146 -5.73 -4.49 9.83
C PRO A 146 -4.30 -4.42 9.25
N LEU A 147 -3.76 -5.57 8.85
CA LEU A 147 -2.49 -5.72 8.14
C LEU A 147 -2.74 -6.32 6.74
N ILE A 148 -2.42 -5.58 5.68
CA ILE A 148 -2.50 -6.10 4.31
C ILE A 148 -1.22 -6.87 3.97
N VAL A 149 -1.39 -8.06 3.41
CA VAL A 149 -0.33 -8.90 2.83
C VAL A 149 -0.69 -9.30 1.39
N GLU A 150 0.27 -9.84 0.62
CA GLU A 150 0.03 -10.19 -0.78
C GLU A 150 -0.78 -11.48 -0.95
N GLY A 151 -0.36 -12.54 -0.25
CA GLY A 151 -0.85 -13.89 -0.45
C GLY A 151 -1.66 -14.45 0.71
N PRO A 152 -2.47 -15.50 0.45
CA PRO A 152 -3.23 -16.16 1.51
C PRO A 152 -2.32 -16.92 2.50
N MET A 153 -1.18 -17.44 2.04
CA MET A 153 -0.26 -18.16 2.93
C MET A 153 0.42 -17.19 3.90
N ASP A 154 0.72 -15.98 3.45
CA ASP A 154 1.27 -14.90 4.27
C ASP A 154 0.27 -14.50 5.34
N LYS A 155 -1.02 -14.40 4.96
CA LYS A 155 -2.12 -14.17 5.90
C LYS A 155 -2.15 -15.23 6.99
N LEU A 156 -2.09 -16.51 6.61
CA LEU A 156 -2.07 -17.62 7.59
C LEU A 156 -0.83 -17.58 8.49
N ALA A 157 0.33 -17.17 7.97
CA ALA A 157 1.56 -17.04 8.75
C ALA A 157 1.46 -15.89 9.76
N VAL A 158 0.88 -14.75 9.36
CA VAL A 158 0.60 -13.64 10.27
C VAL A 158 -0.43 -14.05 11.33
N ASP A 159 -1.53 -14.72 10.97
CA ASP A 159 -2.54 -15.16 11.95
C ASP A 159 -1.93 -16.09 13.01
N LYS A 160 -1.11 -17.05 12.57
CA LYS A 160 -0.39 -17.94 13.46
C LYS A 160 0.51 -17.16 14.41
N MET A 161 1.28 -16.21 13.89
CA MET A 161 2.14 -15.34 14.69
C MET A 161 1.31 -14.51 15.68
N ALA A 162 0.22 -13.89 15.23
CA ALA A 162 -0.63 -13.05 16.05
C ALA A 162 -1.25 -13.84 17.21
N SER A 163 -1.69 -15.07 16.96
CA SER A 163 -2.16 -16.00 17.98
C SER A 163 -1.06 -16.37 18.98
N GLN A 164 0.15 -16.72 18.50
CA GLN A 164 1.29 -17.09 19.35
C GLN A 164 1.78 -15.96 20.25
N PHE A 165 1.81 -14.73 19.75
CA PHE A 165 2.34 -13.55 20.46
C PHE A 165 1.24 -12.65 21.05
N ARG A 166 -0.03 -13.03 20.91
CA ARG A 166 -1.20 -12.21 21.30
C ARG A 166 -1.15 -10.80 20.71
N ALA A 167 -0.70 -10.70 19.46
CA ALA A 167 -0.63 -9.42 18.76
C ALA A 167 -2.05 -8.99 18.36
N ASN A 168 -2.42 -7.74 18.63
CA ASN A 168 -3.72 -7.19 18.29
C ASN A 168 -3.79 -6.74 16.81
N ILE A 169 -3.50 -7.67 15.90
CA ILE A 169 -3.44 -7.47 14.45
C ILE A 169 -4.19 -8.61 13.76
N VAL A 170 -4.83 -8.30 12.64
CA VAL A 170 -5.45 -9.29 11.76
C VAL A 170 -4.97 -9.09 10.33
N ALA A 171 -4.55 -10.17 9.68
CA ALA A 171 -4.07 -10.12 8.32
C ALA A 171 -5.20 -10.28 7.29
N LEU A 172 -5.08 -9.55 6.18
CA LEU A 172 -5.99 -9.57 5.03
C LEU A 172 -5.16 -9.66 3.75
N ALA A 173 -5.62 -10.40 2.75
CA ALA A 173 -4.87 -10.58 1.50
C ALA A 173 -5.67 -10.19 0.25
N ALA A 174 -5.02 -9.47 -0.67
CA ALA A 174 -5.59 -9.07 -1.97
C ALA A 174 -5.58 -10.20 -3.02
N CYS A 175 -4.88 -11.31 -2.76
CA CYS A 175 -4.97 -12.58 -3.50
C CYS A 175 -4.93 -12.45 -5.04
N GLY A 176 -3.84 -11.87 -5.53
CA GLY A 176 -3.48 -11.84 -6.95
C GLY A 176 -4.07 -10.66 -7.72
N THR A 177 -4.62 -9.64 -7.05
CA THR A 177 -4.88 -8.32 -7.65
C THR A 177 -4.04 -7.28 -6.92
N ALA A 178 -3.71 -6.19 -7.60
CA ALA A 178 -3.27 -4.99 -6.92
C ALA A 178 -4.36 -4.54 -5.94
N LEU A 179 -3.93 -3.98 -4.81
CA LEU A 179 -4.81 -3.41 -3.81
C LEU A 179 -5.64 -2.27 -4.42
N THR A 180 -6.91 -2.16 -4.07
CA THR A 180 -7.82 -1.15 -4.62
C THR A 180 -8.36 -0.21 -3.53
N THR A 181 -8.92 0.93 -3.93
CA THR A 181 -9.63 1.81 -2.99
C THR A 181 -10.90 1.16 -2.46
N GLU A 182 -11.56 0.30 -3.24
CA GLU A 182 -12.71 -0.47 -2.78
C GLU A 182 -12.31 -1.45 -1.65
N HIS A 183 -11.15 -2.09 -1.72
CA HIS A 183 -10.63 -2.93 -0.63
C HIS A 183 -10.50 -2.11 0.66
N LEU A 184 -9.91 -0.92 0.58
CA LEU A 184 -9.74 -0.02 1.72
C LEU A 184 -11.10 0.46 2.27
N ALA A 185 -12.05 0.77 1.39
CA ALA A 185 -13.41 1.16 1.79
C ALA A 185 -14.13 0.03 2.54
N ARG A 186 -13.94 -1.24 2.13
CA ARG A 186 -14.51 -2.40 2.86
C ARG A 186 -13.94 -2.55 4.27
N ILE A 187 -12.65 -2.23 4.47
CA ILE A 187 -12.04 -2.22 5.81
C ILE A 187 -12.59 -1.05 6.63
N ARG A 188 -12.65 0.15 6.03
CA ARG A 188 -13.14 1.37 6.69
C ARG A 188 -14.59 1.25 7.15
N ALA A 189 -15.41 0.49 6.44
CA ALA A 189 -16.78 0.18 6.83
C ALA A 189 -16.88 -0.64 8.14
N ILE A 190 -15.78 -1.21 8.64
CA ILE A 190 -15.73 -2.04 9.84
C ILE A 190 -14.93 -1.36 10.96
N THR A 191 -13.84 -0.66 10.64
CA THR A 191 -12.94 -0.07 11.63
C THR A 191 -12.30 1.23 11.15
N ASP A 192 -12.04 2.14 12.09
CA ASP A 192 -11.33 3.39 11.82
C ASP A 192 -9.82 3.31 12.03
N LYS A 193 -9.31 2.14 12.45
CA LYS A 193 -7.88 1.91 12.65
C LYS A 193 -7.10 2.17 11.34
N PRO A 194 -5.88 2.72 11.43
CA PRO A 194 -5.02 2.82 10.26
C PRO A 194 -4.67 1.43 9.72
N VAL A 195 -4.55 1.32 8.40
CA VAL A 195 -4.15 0.08 7.73
C VAL A 195 -2.64 -0.02 7.71
N TRP A 196 -2.12 -1.18 8.10
CA TRP A 196 -0.69 -1.50 8.01
C TRP A 196 -0.43 -2.37 6.78
N PHE A 197 0.81 -2.38 6.29
CA PHE A 197 1.19 -3.10 5.08
C PHE A 197 2.43 -3.96 5.31
N CYS A 198 2.39 -5.24 4.93
CA CYS A 198 3.53 -6.16 4.94
C CYS A 198 3.55 -6.91 3.60
N PHE A 199 4.29 -6.35 2.65
CA PHE A 199 4.47 -6.92 1.32
C PHE A 199 5.79 -7.69 1.24
N ASP A 200 5.97 -8.47 0.16
CA ASP A 200 7.15 -9.28 -0.03
C ASP A 200 8.39 -8.36 -0.14
N ALA A 201 9.52 -8.76 0.44
CA ALA A 201 10.75 -7.96 0.43
C ALA A 201 11.51 -8.11 -0.89
N ASP A 202 10.81 -7.85 -2.00
CA ASP A 202 11.30 -7.89 -3.37
C ASP A 202 10.81 -6.66 -4.18
N ALA A 203 11.20 -6.59 -5.45
CA ALA A 203 10.83 -5.48 -6.31
C ALA A 203 9.31 -5.37 -6.57
N ALA A 204 8.56 -6.48 -6.50
CA ALA A 204 7.11 -6.47 -6.66
C ALA A 204 6.42 -5.91 -5.41
N GLY A 205 6.84 -6.34 -4.21
CA GLY A 205 6.31 -5.80 -2.96
C GLY A 205 6.68 -4.33 -2.74
N GLN A 206 7.85 -3.88 -3.19
CA GLN A 206 8.20 -2.46 -3.24
C GLN A 206 7.23 -1.64 -4.11
N ARG A 207 6.87 -2.14 -5.30
CA ARG A 207 5.85 -1.50 -6.15
C ARG A 207 4.47 -1.53 -5.49
N ALA A 208 4.13 -2.62 -4.80
CA ALA A 208 2.88 -2.71 -4.05
C ALA A 208 2.81 -1.68 -2.92
N LEU A 209 3.93 -1.41 -2.23
CA LEU A 209 4.00 -0.38 -1.19
C LEU A 209 3.80 1.03 -1.75
N LEU A 210 4.45 1.37 -2.87
CA LEU A 210 4.27 2.65 -3.55
C LEU A 210 2.84 2.83 -4.04
N HIS A 211 2.26 1.79 -4.64
CA HIS A 211 0.85 1.80 -5.06
C HIS A 211 -0.10 1.97 -3.87
N ALA A 212 0.14 1.24 -2.77
CA ALA A 212 -0.64 1.38 -1.54
C ALA A 212 -0.56 2.80 -0.99
N TRP A 213 0.61 3.45 -1.08
CA TRP A 213 0.75 4.86 -0.73
C TRP A 213 -0.12 5.71 -1.65
N GLU A 214 -0.10 5.54 -2.97
CA GLU A 214 -0.94 6.35 -3.87
C GLU A 214 -2.44 6.25 -3.54
N ILE A 215 -2.98 5.04 -3.39
CA ILE A 215 -4.42 4.83 -3.18
C ILE A 215 -4.91 5.17 -1.76
N THR A 216 -4.01 5.48 -0.85
CA THR A 216 -4.33 5.91 0.52
C THR A 216 -4.25 7.43 0.70
N ALA A 217 -3.99 8.18 -0.37
CA ALA A 217 -3.83 9.63 -0.31
C ALA A 217 -5.09 10.36 0.20
N ASP A 218 -6.28 9.84 -0.09
CA ASP A 218 -7.57 10.38 0.34
C ASP A 218 -7.82 10.21 1.85
N GLN A 219 -7.08 9.31 2.51
CA GLN A 219 -7.13 9.11 3.97
C GLN A 219 -6.32 10.18 4.73
N GLY A 220 -5.73 11.14 4.02
CA GLY A 220 -4.93 12.21 4.59
C GLY A 220 -3.74 11.68 5.36
N ARG A 221 -3.52 12.22 6.57
CA ARG A 221 -2.38 11.91 7.43
C ARG A 221 -2.71 10.78 8.42
N ALA A 222 -3.25 9.68 7.93
CA ALA A 222 -3.49 8.49 8.76
C ALA A 222 -2.16 7.83 9.18
N ALA A 223 -2.11 7.28 10.41
CA ALA A 223 -0.91 6.64 10.98
C ALA A 223 -0.63 5.25 10.39
N GLN A 224 -0.54 5.17 9.06
CA GLN A 224 -0.27 3.94 8.33
C GLN A 224 1.18 3.54 8.54
N LEU A 225 1.40 2.25 8.81
CA LEU A 225 2.73 1.71 9.02
C LEU A 225 3.09 0.66 7.97
N ALA A 226 4.37 0.60 7.63
CA ALA A 226 4.96 -0.43 6.81
C ALA A 226 5.76 -1.41 7.68
N VAL A 227 5.51 -2.70 7.50
CA VAL A 227 6.24 -3.80 8.13
C VAL A 227 7.26 -4.32 7.14
N GLN A 228 8.53 -3.97 7.36
CA GLN A 228 9.63 -4.39 6.50
C GLN A 228 10.19 -5.76 6.94
N LEU A 229 10.33 -6.67 5.98
CA LEU A 229 10.91 -7.99 6.18
C LEU A 229 12.39 -8.02 5.71
N PRO A 230 13.18 -9.01 6.14
CA PRO A 230 14.50 -9.24 5.57
C PRO A 230 14.43 -9.44 4.05
N ALA A 231 15.44 -8.95 3.32
CA ALA A 231 15.46 -9.00 1.86
C ALA A 231 15.22 -10.42 1.31
N GLY A 232 14.38 -10.53 0.29
CA GLY A 232 14.03 -11.81 -0.36
C GLY A 232 13.06 -12.69 0.45
N HIS A 233 12.52 -12.21 1.56
CA HIS A 233 11.53 -12.93 2.34
C HIS A 233 10.10 -12.41 2.16
N ASP A 234 9.14 -13.30 2.39
CA ASP A 234 7.70 -13.04 2.46
C ASP A 234 7.23 -13.38 3.90
N PRO A 235 6.03 -12.95 4.34
CA PRO A 235 5.57 -13.25 5.70
C PRO A 235 5.49 -14.75 6.00
N ALA A 236 5.22 -15.60 5.00
CA ALA A 236 5.17 -17.05 5.15
C ALA A 236 6.53 -17.76 5.15
N SER A 237 7.62 -17.08 4.78
CA SER A 237 8.98 -17.64 4.69
C SER A 237 9.84 -17.32 5.90
N VAL A 238 9.39 -16.41 6.78
CA VAL A 238 10.06 -16.08 8.04
C VAL A 238 9.46 -16.83 9.23
N ARG A 239 10.27 -17.03 10.27
CA ARG A 239 9.79 -17.59 11.54
C ARG A 239 8.85 -16.61 12.24
N PRO A 240 7.84 -17.08 13.01
CA PRO A 240 6.90 -16.20 13.72
C PRO A 240 7.56 -15.13 14.60
N ALA A 241 8.68 -15.45 15.26
CA ALA A 241 9.42 -14.48 16.07
C ALA A 241 10.03 -13.32 15.26
N ILE A 242 10.48 -13.59 14.03
CA ILE A 242 11.01 -12.57 13.11
C ILE A 242 9.86 -11.68 12.63
N LEU A 243 8.74 -12.29 12.22
CA LEU A 243 7.54 -11.57 11.79
C LEU A 243 6.97 -10.69 12.91
N ASN A 244 6.87 -11.20 14.14
CA ASN A 244 6.43 -10.44 15.31
C ASN A 244 7.38 -9.25 15.59
N ARG A 245 8.69 -9.46 15.48
CA ARG A 245 9.67 -8.39 15.63
C ARG A 245 9.49 -7.32 14.54
N ALA A 246 9.36 -7.71 13.28
CA ALA A 246 9.14 -6.79 12.17
C ALA A 246 7.89 -5.93 12.40
N ILE A 247 6.79 -6.55 12.84
CA ILE A 247 5.54 -5.86 13.17
C ILE A 247 5.71 -4.87 14.34
N ARG A 248 6.44 -5.26 15.39
CA ARG A 248 6.73 -4.36 16.53
C ARG A 248 7.67 -3.21 16.16
N CYS A 249 8.44 -3.38 15.09
CA CYS A 249 9.37 -2.39 14.54
C CYS A 249 8.83 -1.77 13.25
N ALA A 250 7.51 -1.82 13.02
CA ALA A 250 6.90 -1.21 11.85
C ALA A 250 7.20 0.29 11.83
N THR A 251 7.52 0.80 10.66
CA THR A 251 7.92 2.20 10.45
C THR A 251 6.76 2.99 9.85
N PRO A 252 6.72 4.32 10.00
CA PRO A 252 5.76 5.14 9.27
C PRO A 252 5.82 4.85 7.77
N MET A 253 4.66 4.66 7.14
CA MET A 253 4.61 4.29 5.73
C MET A 253 5.28 5.34 4.83
N SER A 254 5.21 6.62 5.19
CA SER A 254 5.91 7.71 4.49
C SER A 254 7.43 7.52 4.48
N VAL A 255 8.02 7.03 5.58
CA VAL A 255 9.46 6.77 5.70
C VAL A 255 9.85 5.59 4.81
N ALA A 256 9.11 4.48 4.90
CA ALA A 256 9.37 3.29 4.08
C ALA A 256 9.20 3.58 2.57
N VAL A 257 8.20 4.38 2.20
CA VAL A 257 7.97 4.81 0.81
C VAL A 257 9.09 5.69 0.29
N ALA A 258 9.61 6.62 1.11
CA ALA A 258 10.76 7.44 0.73
C ALA A 258 12.01 6.58 0.53
N GLN A 259 12.27 5.64 1.44
CA GLN A 259 13.38 4.69 1.29
C GLN A 259 13.28 3.90 -0.02
N VAL A 260 12.13 3.27 -0.30
CA VAL A 260 11.92 2.51 -1.53
C VAL A 260 12.09 3.38 -2.78
N GLN A 261 11.63 4.64 -2.74
CA GLN A 261 11.77 5.54 -3.87
C GLN A 261 13.23 5.92 -4.15
N LEU A 262 14.01 6.20 -3.11
CA LEU A 262 15.44 6.50 -3.22
C LEU A 262 16.22 5.28 -3.71
N GLU A 263 15.95 4.09 -3.17
CA GLU A 263 16.56 2.83 -3.63
C GLU A 263 16.32 2.59 -5.13
N ARG A 264 15.10 2.89 -5.62
CA ARG A 264 14.75 2.76 -7.04
C ARG A 264 15.42 3.78 -7.94
N TRP A 265 15.61 5.02 -7.47
CA TRP A 265 16.34 6.05 -8.22
C TRP A 265 17.85 5.78 -8.21
N GLY A 266 18.35 5.08 -7.20
CA GLY A 266 19.78 4.83 -7.01
C GLY A 266 20.46 5.99 -6.28
N ARG A 267 21.77 5.83 -6.06
CA ARG A 267 22.59 6.86 -5.40
C ARG A 267 22.71 8.08 -6.33
N PRO A 268 22.56 9.32 -5.84
CA PRO A 268 22.77 10.50 -6.67
C PRO A 268 24.24 10.60 -7.11
N ASP A 269 24.46 10.95 -8.38
CA ASP A 269 25.80 11.10 -8.95
C ASP A 269 26.49 12.42 -8.56
N ASN A 270 25.71 13.43 -8.13
CA ASN A 270 26.19 14.73 -7.72
C ASN A 270 25.20 15.43 -6.75
N PRO A 271 25.60 16.51 -6.06
CA PRO A 271 24.75 17.19 -5.09
C PRO A 271 23.46 17.78 -5.67
N VAL A 272 23.48 18.26 -6.92
CA VAL A 272 22.28 18.82 -7.58
C VAL A 272 21.24 17.73 -7.79
N THR A 273 21.65 16.54 -8.24
CA THR A 273 20.76 15.38 -8.36
C THR A 273 20.18 14.99 -7.00
N ALA A 274 20.99 15.03 -5.93
CA ALA A 274 20.53 14.73 -4.58
C ALA A 274 19.44 15.71 -4.10
N GLU A 275 19.65 17.01 -4.32
CA GLU A 275 18.66 18.06 -4.00
C GLU A 275 17.36 17.88 -4.79
N LEU A 276 17.44 17.61 -6.10
CA LEU A 276 16.26 17.34 -6.94
C LEU A 276 15.47 16.11 -6.49
N MET A 277 16.14 15.05 -6.03
CA MET A 277 15.49 13.86 -5.48
C MET A 277 14.72 14.20 -4.19
N VAL A 278 15.32 15.01 -3.31
CA VAL A 278 14.69 15.48 -2.06
C VAL A 278 13.48 16.35 -2.36
N GLU A 279 13.60 17.31 -3.27
CA GLU A 279 12.50 18.17 -3.72
C GLU A 279 11.34 17.35 -4.31
N ALA A 280 11.66 16.36 -5.15
CA ALA A 280 10.65 15.48 -5.75
C ALA A 280 9.88 14.68 -4.69
N LEU A 281 10.58 14.16 -3.66
CA LEU A 281 9.94 13.48 -2.53
C LEU A 281 9.07 14.43 -1.70
N ALA A 282 9.60 15.60 -1.33
CA ALA A 282 8.87 16.60 -0.56
C ALA A 282 7.60 17.02 -1.31
N LYS A 283 7.70 17.32 -2.60
CA LYS A 283 6.56 17.70 -3.45
C LYS A 283 5.48 16.61 -3.51
N ARG A 284 5.88 15.33 -3.54
CA ARG A 284 4.93 14.21 -3.57
C ARG A 284 4.27 13.97 -2.20
N ASP A 285 5.05 14.06 -1.12
CA ASP A 285 4.68 13.45 0.16
C ASP A 285 4.40 14.46 1.29
N ALA A 286 4.80 15.73 1.18
CA ALA A 286 4.71 16.72 2.27
C ALA A 286 3.31 16.84 2.88
N GLY A 287 2.27 16.94 2.04
CA GLY A 287 0.88 17.03 2.51
C GLY A 287 0.41 15.80 3.28
N ARG A 288 1.10 14.66 3.12
CA ARG A 288 0.71 13.34 3.59
C ARG A 288 1.52 12.86 4.80
N ILE A 289 2.69 13.45 5.02
CA ILE A 289 3.53 13.15 6.19
C ILE A 289 2.84 13.68 7.45
N ARG A 290 2.65 12.80 8.45
CA ARG A 290 2.16 13.21 9.77
C ARG A 290 3.23 14.06 10.47
N PRO A 291 2.83 15.08 11.24
CA PRO A 291 3.77 15.87 12.04
C PRO A 291 4.68 15.00 12.91
N ASP A 292 4.12 13.98 13.56
CA ASP A 292 4.85 13.05 14.43
C ASP A 292 5.90 12.23 13.66
N ASP A 293 5.64 11.92 12.40
CA ASP A 293 6.50 11.08 11.55
C ASP A 293 7.56 11.91 10.80
N SER A 294 7.41 13.25 10.76
CA SER A 294 8.24 14.16 9.97
C SER A 294 9.72 14.11 10.34
N THR A 295 10.03 13.98 11.64
CA THR A 295 11.43 13.95 12.11
C THR A 295 12.15 12.70 11.64
N GLU A 296 11.50 11.54 11.70
CA GLU A 296 12.06 10.28 11.20
C GLU A 296 12.21 10.33 9.69
N TRP A 297 11.20 10.83 8.98
CA TRP A 297 11.23 11.01 7.54
C TRP A 297 12.40 11.89 7.08
N ILE A 298 12.56 13.06 7.70
CA ILE A 298 13.64 14.00 7.39
C ILE A 298 15.02 13.33 7.58
N ARG A 299 15.22 12.63 8.69
CA ARG A 299 16.51 11.98 8.98
C ARG A 299 16.81 10.87 7.97
N THR A 300 15.83 10.03 7.66
CA THR A 300 15.99 8.93 6.70
C THR A 300 16.30 9.44 5.30
N VAL A 301 15.56 10.44 4.82
CA VAL A 301 15.80 11.03 3.49
C VAL A 301 17.16 11.72 3.42
N ALA A 302 17.53 12.49 4.45
CA ALA A 302 18.83 13.16 4.50
C ALA A 302 19.99 12.15 4.45
N GLN A 303 19.88 11.07 5.22
CA GLN A 303 20.89 10.02 5.26
C GLN A 303 21.01 9.27 3.93
N LEU A 304 19.89 8.88 3.31
CA LEU A 304 19.89 8.07 2.09
C LEU A 304 20.25 8.88 0.84
N ALA A 305 19.87 10.16 0.79
CA ALA A 305 20.23 11.06 -0.30
C ALA A 305 21.62 11.70 -0.12
N ASP A 306 22.28 11.49 1.04
CA ASP A 306 23.58 12.06 1.38
C ASP A 306 23.59 13.60 1.35
N VAL A 307 22.57 14.21 1.98
CA VAL A 307 22.39 15.66 2.08
C VAL A 307 22.24 16.12 3.53
N PRO A 308 22.49 17.41 3.85
CA PRO A 308 22.19 17.95 5.16
C PRO A 308 20.70 17.84 5.53
N ILE A 309 20.42 17.58 6.81
CA ILE A 309 19.06 17.58 7.37
C ILE A 309 18.31 18.88 7.03
N SER A 310 19.00 20.01 7.07
CA SER A 310 18.43 21.32 6.74
C SER A 310 17.89 21.39 5.31
N SER A 311 18.53 20.74 4.34
CA SER A 311 18.07 20.73 2.95
C SER A 311 16.71 20.04 2.83
N VAL A 312 16.54 18.91 3.52
CA VAL A 312 15.27 18.17 3.55
C VAL A 312 14.18 18.94 4.32
N GLN A 313 14.56 19.58 5.44
CA GLN A 313 13.64 20.43 6.21
C GLN A 313 13.13 21.61 5.38
N THR A 314 14.02 22.32 4.69
CA THR A 314 13.65 23.44 3.81
C THR A 314 12.70 22.97 2.73
N ALA A 315 13.04 21.89 2.01
CA ALA A 315 12.17 21.33 0.98
C ALA A 315 10.77 20.97 1.52
N LEU A 316 10.68 20.38 2.72
CA LEU A 316 9.40 20.06 3.34
C LEU A 316 8.60 21.32 3.70
N ILE A 317 9.25 22.32 4.29
CA ILE A 317 8.63 23.59 4.69
C ILE A 317 8.09 24.32 3.46
N GLU A 318 8.87 24.39 2.38
CA GLU A 318 8.46 25.08 1.14
C GLU A 318 7.21 24.46 0.52
N GLN A 319 7.05 23.13 0.60
CA GLN A 319 5.86 22.43 0.09
C GLN A 319 4.65 22.57 1.02
N LEU A 320 4.87 22.78 2.31
CA LEU A 320 3.81 22.97 3.30
C LEU A 320 3.41 24.43 3.48
N ALA A 321 4.29 25.37 3.11
CA ALA A 321 4.03 26.78 3.21
C ALA A 321 2.84 27.14 2.30
N PRO A 322 1.84 27.87 2.81
CA PRO A 322 0.78 28.37 1.95
C PRO A 322 1.40 29.25 0.87
N THR A 323 1.01 29.05 -0.39
CA THR A 323 1.42 29.97 -1.46
C THR A 323 0.85 31.35 -1.11
N PRO A 324 1.69 32.37 -0.90
CA PRO A 324 1.20 33.69 -0.54
C PRO A 324 0.30 34.21 -1.66
N THR A 325 -0.90 34.63 -1.28
CA THR A 325 -1.84 35.24 -2.22
C THR A 325 -1.29 36.57 -2.72
N ALA A 326 -1.84 37.09 -3.83
CA ALA A 326 -1.49 38.44 -4.28
C ALA A 326 -1.71 39.49 -3.17
N ALA A 327 -2.74 39.30 -2.33
CA ALA A 327 -3.02 40.15 -1.17
C ALA A 327 -1.94 40.02 -0.08
N ASP A 328 -1.45 38.82 0.22
CA ASP A 328 -0.36 38.62 1.17
C ASP A 328 0.93 39.29 0.69
N LEU A 329 1.23 39.18 -0.62
CA LEU A 329 2.37 39.85 -1.23
C LEU A 329 2.23 41.37 -1.22
N ASP A 330 1.03 41.90 -1.46
CA ASP A 330 0.76 43.34 -1.40
C ASP A 330 0.83 43.89 0.03
N ALA A 331 0.36 43.13 1.02
CA ALA A 331 0.53 43.46 2.43
C ALA A 331 2.00 43.46 2.85
N LEU A 332 2.78 42.47 2.42
CA LEU A 332 4.23 42.41 2.64
C LEU A 332 4.96 43.58 1.96
N ARG A 333 4.59 43.94 0.73
CA ARG A 333 5.14 45.12 0.03
C ARG A 333 4.82 46.41 0.77
N ALA A 334 3.60 46.56 1.28
CA ALA A 334 3.18 47.71 2.07
C ALA A 334 3.91 47.80 3.42
N ALA A 335 4.26 46.65 4.02
CA ALA A 335 5.01 46.59 5.28
C ALA A 335 6.53 46.75 5.10
N SER A 336 7.10 46.29 3.98
CA SER A 336 8.55 46.25 3.73
C SER A 336 9.14 47.57 3.24
N PHE A 337 8.29 48.50 2.79
CA PHE A 337 8.70 49.88 2.51
C PHE A 337 8.09 50.80 3.56
N PRO A 338 8.86 51.34 4.53
CA PRO A 338 8.38 52.51 5.25
C PRO A 338 8.03 53.56 4.20
N ARG A 339 6.79 54.05 4.21
CA ARG A 339 6.35 55.20 3.39
C ARG A 339 7.50 56.20 3.42
N ARG A 340 8.04 56.55 2.24
CA ARG A 340 9.05 57.61 2.08
C ARG A 340 8.78 58.68 3.12
N MET A 341 9.67 58.86 4.09
CA MET A 341 9.61 60.03 4.95
C MET A 341 9.70 61.21 3.99
N THR A 342 8.58 61.87 3.75
CA THR A 342 8.55 63.13 3.03
C THR A 342 9.30 64.10 3.91
N ALA A 343 10.54 64.40 3.54
CA ALA A 343 11.24 65.53 4.12
C ALA A 343 10.34 66.76 3.96
N PRO A 344 10.10 67.54 5.03
CA PRO A 344 9.34 68.77 4.89
C PRO A 344 10.04 69.65 3.86
N ALA A 345 9.26 70.29 2.99
CA ALA A 345 9.75 71.25 2.01
C ALA A 345 10.29 72.49 2.75
N GLY A 346 11.50 72.37 3.29
CA GLY A 346 12.27 73.43 3.91
C GLY A 346 13.43 73.80 3.00
N VAL A 347 13.51 75.09 2.70
CA VAL A 347 14.54 75.77 1.90
C VAL A 347 15.94 75.22 2.20
N LEU A 348 16.65 74.74 1.16
CA LEU A 348 18.07 74.43 1.26
C LEU A 348 18.83 75.73 1.56
N PRO A 349 19.66 75.80 2.62
CA PRO A 349 20.51 76.96 2.82
C PRO A 349 21.58 77.03 1.73
N ASP A 350 21.89 78.25 1.31
CA ASP A 350 22.84 78.56 0.23
C ASP A 350 24.18 77.85 0.47
N ALA A 351 24.63 77.10 -0.53
CA ALA A 351 25.90 76.40 -0.48
C ALA A 351 27.04 77.42 -0.56
N GLY A 352 27.71 77.67 0.56
CA GLY A 352 28.98 78.40 0.58
C GLY A 352 30.02 77.73 -0.31
N PRO A 353 31.05 78.48 -0.79
CA PRO A 353 32.03 77.96 -1.73
C PRO A 353 32.80 76.77 -1.13
N PRO A 354 33.18 75.78 -1.95
CA PRO A 354 33.89 74.60 -1.48
C PRO A 354 35.28 74.97 -0.94
N PRO A 355 35.77 74.29 0.12
CA PRO A 355 37.11 74.52 0.65
C PRO A 355 38.19 74.13 -0.37
N SER A 356 39.26 74.93 -0.44
CA SER A 356 40.42 74.69 -1.30
C SER A 356 41.16 73.42 -0.88
N GLY A 357 41.25 72.44 -1.78
CA GLY A 357 42.08 71.24 -1.57
C GLY A 357 41.60 69.95 -2.23
N TRP A 358 40.44 69.94 -2.91
CA TRP A 358 39.95 68.72 -3.55
C TRP A 358 40.49 68.57 -5.00
N PRO A 359 41.10 67.44 -5.37
CA PRO A 359 41.60 67.23 -6.72
C PRO A 359 40.43 67.07 -7.71
N ALA A 360 40.51 67.79 -8.83
CA ALA A 360 39.54 67.71 -9.91
C ALA A 360 39.64 66.35 -10.63
N ALA A 361 38.73 65.42 -10.34
CA ALA A 361 38.57 64.21 -11.15
C ALA A 361 37.84 64.55 -12.46
N ARG A 362 38.61 64.70 -13.54
CA ARG A 362 38.10 64.60 -14.92
C ARG A 362 38.07 63.14 -15.34
N ALA A 363 36.90 62.62 -15.77
CA ALA A 363 36.79 61.75 -16.95
C ALA A 363 35.34 61.33 -17.28
N LYS A 364 34.80 61.97 -18.32
CA LYS A 364 34.09 61.38 -19.49
C LYS A 364 33.24 60.10 -19.27
N CYS A 365 31.93 60.28 -19.10
CA CYS A 365 30.94 59.31 -19.58
C CYS A 365 30.79 59.46 -21.10
N ARG A 366 31.14 58.41 -21.87
CA ARG A 366 30.64 58.24 -23.24
C ARG A 366 29.49 57.24 -23.21
N SER A 367 28.33 57.72 -23.62
CA SER A 367 27.16 56.92 -23.98
C SER A 367 27.43 56.17 -25.29
N SER A 368 27.15 54.87 -25.32
CA SER A 368 26.85 54.16 -26.56
C SER A 368 25.76 53.14 -26.29
N ALA A 369 24.58 53.45 -26.84
CA ALA A 369 23.41 52.62 -26.91
C ALA A 369 23.70 51.32 -27.68
N VAL A 370 23.18 50.20 -27.19
CA VAL A 370 23.08 48.95 -27.95
C VAL A 370 21.70 48.92 -28.58
N ALA A 371 21.67 49.01 -29.91
CA ALA A 371 20.50 48.78 -30.74
C ALA A 371 20.44 47.32 -31.19
N ASN A 372 19.19 46.91 -31.38
CA ASN A 372 18.62 45.60 -31.67
C ASN A 372 19.05 44.93 -33.00
N GLN A 373 18.75 43.62 -33.13
CA GLN A 373 18.80 42.72 -34.33
C GLN A 373 20.20 42.11 -34.62
N ARG A 374 20.39 40.80 -34.81
CA ARG A 374 19.56 39.72 -35.39
C ARG A 374 19.73 38.39 -34.67
#